data_AF-A0A3A8J821-F1
#
_entry.id   AF-A0A3A8J821-F1
#
_cell.length_a   1.000
_cell.length_b   1.000
_cell.length_c   1.000
_cell.angle_alpha   90.00
_cell.angle_beta   90.00
_cell.angle_gamma   90.00
#
_symmetry.space_group_name_H-M   'P 1'
#
loop_
_entity.id
_entity.type
_entity.pdbx_description
1 polymer ?
#
loop_
_entity_poly.entity_id
_entity_poly.type
_entity_poly.pdbx_seq_one_letter_code
_entity_poly.pdbx_strand_id
1 'polypeptide(L)'
;MTPSYDGGVAKSQKGNLRFKGPERLSLDLAAALELPVSSVCNELGQYPCVNVHGVSLGGVDPYAHSVYETAPVTGAAAPITVERTVLSACNARIAQDINAPATAVVFKDVALTNGKLTDPASPAVATALSSLVRRAWLRDPTQDERDTLVQLARDVEATGTPNPGVAWMQAACLAVFSSAEAVFY
;
A
#
# COMPACT_ATOMS: atom_id res chain seq x y z
N MET A 1 -23.82 7.90 -16.47
CA MET A 1 -23.24 6.61 -16.89
C MET A 1 -21.98 6.44 -16.07
N THR A 2 -21.97 5.50 -15.11
CA THR A 2 -20.73 5.13 -14.42
C THR A 2 -19.80 4.47 -15.45
N PRO A 3 -18.53 4.84 -15.54
CA PRO A 3 -17.61 4.16 -16.45
C PRO A 3 -17.54 2.68 -16.10
N SER A 4 -17.66 1.79 -17.09
CA SER A 4 -17.39 0.37 -16.90
C SER A 4 -15.88 0.19 -16.91
N TYR A 5 -15.35 -0.46 -15.88
CA TYR A 5 -13.92 -0.71 -15.76
C TYR A 5 -13.65 -2.22 -15.78
N ASP A 6 -13.15 -2.70 -16.92
CA ASP A 6 -12.81 -4.12 -17.09
C ASP A 6 -11.46 -4.45 -16.41
N GLY A 7 -10.56 -3.46 -16.25
CA GLY A 7 -9.29 -3.57 -15.50
C GLY A 7 -8.25 -4.53 -16.09
N GLY A 8 -8.70 -5.63 -16.71
CA GLY A 8 -7.95 -6.74 -17.24
C GLY A 8 -7.07 -7.39 -16.17
N VAL A 9 -7.43 -8.58 -15.67
CA VAL A 9 -6.48 -9.34 -14.84
C VAL A 9 -5.34 -9.80 -15.75
N ALA A 10 -4.15 -9.25 -15.56
CA ALA A 10 -2.97 -9.60 -16.34
C ALA A 10 -2.60 -11.06 -16.05
N LYS A 11 -2.77 -11.94 -17.05
CA LYS A 11 -2.31 -13.33 -16.94
C LYS A 11 -0.81 -13.37 -17.15
N SER A 12 -0.06 -13.79 -16.12
CA SER A 12 1.37 -14.02 -16.28
C SER A 12 1.60 -15.09 -17.35
N GLN A 13 2.46 -14.77 -18.33
CA GLN A 13 2.89 -15.71 -19.37
C GLN A 13 3.73 -16.86 -18.78
N LYS A 14 4.26 -16.69 -17.57
CA LYS A 14 5.06 -17.68 -16.84
C LYS A 14 4.62 -17.74 -15.38
N GLY A 15 4.32 -18.92 -14.86
CA GLY A 15 3.95 -19.12 -13.44
C GLY A 15 5.11 -18.96 -12.44
N ASN A 16 6.08 -18.07 -12.68
CA ASN A 16 7.27 -17.91 -11.86
C ASN A 16 7.15 -16.64 -11.00
N LEU A 17 6.27 -16.68 -9.99
CA LEU A 17 6.11 -15.60 -9.03
C LEU A 17 7.29 -15.58 -8.07
N ARG A 18 7.88 -14.40 -7.88
CA ARG A 18 8.98 -14.16 -6.93
C ARG A 18 8.57 -13.12 -5.90
N PHE A 19 8.82 -13.43 -4.63
CA PHE A 19 8.61 -12.49 -3.55
C PHE A 19 9.60 -11.33 -3.67
N LYS A 20 9.12 -10.09 -3.54
CA LYS A 20 9.98 -8.91 -3.50
C LYS A 20 10.77 -8.91 -2.20
N GLY A 21 12.08 -9.07 -2.30
CA GLY A 21 13.00 -8.91 -1.17
C GLY A 21 12.97 -7.48 -0.60
N PRO A 22 13.64 -7.24 0.55
CA PRO A 22 13.52 -6.01 1.32
C PRO A 22 13.85 -4.74 0.52
N GLU A 23 14.92 -4.76 -0.28
CA GLU A 23 15.35 -3.63 -1.09
C GLU A 23 14.33 -3.34 -2.20
N ARG A 24 13.88 -4.38 -2.90
CA ARG A 24 12.93 -4.23 -4.01
C ARG A 24 11.57 -3.74 -3.50
N LEU A 25 11.06 -4.32 -2.43
CA LEU A 25 9.81 -3.90 -1.80
C LEU A 25 9.86 -2.42 -1.40
N SER A 26 10.96 -1.99 -0.78
CA SER A 26 11.10 -0.60 -0.33
C SER A 26 11.27 0.39 -1.48
N LEU A 27 12.04 0.04 -2.51
CA LEU A 27 12.19 0.88 -3.70
C LEU A 27 10.88 1.02 -4.48
N ASP A 28 10.13 -0.08 -4.65
CA ASP A 28 8.83 -0.05 -5.30
C ASP A 28 7.84 0.81 -4.50
N LEU A 29 7.79 0.69 -3.17
CA LEU A 29 6.94 1.53 -2.32
C LEU A 29 7.33 3.01 -2.38
N ALA A 30 8.63 3.34 -2.31
CA ALA A 30 9.10 4.72 -2.43
C ALA A 30 8.71 5.33 -3.77
N ALA A 31 8.93 4.60 -4.88
CA ALA A 31 8.57 5.06 -6.20
C ALA A 31 7.05 5.21 -6.38
N ALA A 32 6.29 4.19 -5.99
CA ALA A 32 4.84 4.14 -6.18
C ALA A 32 4.12 5.21 -5.35
N LEU A 33 4.57 5.47 -4.12
CA LEU A 33 3.98 6.46 -3.22
C LEU A 33 4.66 7.83 -3.29
N GLU A 34 5.64 8.02 -4.18
CA GLU A 34 6.41 9.26 -4.30
C GLU A 34 6.99 9.73 -2.95
N LEU A 35 7.65 8.79 -2.28
CA LEU A 35 8.31 9.02 -0.99
C LEU A 35 9.84 8.92 -1.15
N PRO A 36 10.60 9.73 -0.41
CA PRO A 36 12.00 9.41 -0.15
C PRO A 36 12.14 7.98 0.41
N VAL A 37 13.14 7.23 -0.06
CA VAL A 37 13.39 5.85 0.43
C VAL A 37 13.55 5.82 1.96
N SER A 38 14.17 6.84 2.54
CA SER A 38 14.35 6.98 3.99
C SER A 38 13.05 7.20 4.76
N SER A 39 11.93 7.55 4.10
CA SER A 39 10.63 7.74 4.74
C SER A 39 9.64 6.60 4.46
N VAL A 40 10.05 5.56 3.72
CA VAL A 40 9.18 4.40 3.45
C VAL A 40 8.80 3.72 4.75
N CYS A 41 9.79 3.39 5.59
CA CYS A 41 9.51 2.78 6.87
C CYS A 41 10.71 2.92 7.82
N ASN A 42 10.46 3.53 8.98
CA ASN A 42 11.39 3.58 10.12
C ASN A 42 10.73 2.96 11.35
N GLU A 43 11.20 1.80 11.78
CA GLU A 43 10.82 1.20 13.06
C GLU A 43 11.27 2.12 14.20
N LEU A 44 10.34 2.38 15.13
CA LEU A 44 10.51 3.28 16.26
C LEU A 44 10.99 4.70 15.86
N GLY A 45 10.79 5.09 14.60
CA GLY A 45 11.23 6.37 14.05
C GLY A 45 12.73 6.51 13.79
N GLN A 46 13.53 5.44 13.95
CA GLN A 46 15.00 5.52 13.86
C GLN A 46 15.63 4.47 12.95
N TYR A 47 15.04 3.28 12.85
CA TYR A 47 15.68 2.14 12.18
C TYR A 47 14.97 1.80 10.87
N PRO A 48 15.65 1.82 9.71
CA PRO A 48 15.04 1.41 8.46
C PRO A 48 14.45 0.00 8.57
N CYS A 49 13.18 -0.18 8.22
CA CYS A 49 12.49 -1.46 8.36
C CYS A 49 13.13 -2.58 7.54
N VAL A 50 13.78 -2.24 6.42
CA VAL A 50 14.56 -3.19 5.60
C VAL A 50 15.74 -3.79 6.35
N ASN A 51 16.32 -3.07 7.31
CA ASN A 51 17.41 -3.57 8.12
C ASN A 51 16.86 -4.41 9.27
N VAL A 52 15.81 -3.92 9.96
CA VAL A 52 15.22 -4.62 11.12
C VAL A 52 14.57 -5.94 10.71
N HIS A 53 13.90 -5.95 9.56
CA HIS A 53 13.14 -7.11 9.10
C HIS A 53 13.72 -7.76 7.84
N GLY A 54 14.96 -7.45 7.48
CA GLY A 54 15.59 -7.91 6.24
C GLY A 54 15.52 -9.43 6.07
N VAL A 55 15.85 -10.18 7.13
CA VAL A 55 15.75 -11.65 7.13
C VAL A 55 14.31 -12.15 6.95
N SER A 56 13.33 -11.53 7.64
CA SER A 56 11.91 -11.87 7.49
C SER A 56 11.38 -11.59 6.08
N LEU A 57 11.96 -10.60 5.38
CA LEU A 57 11.67 -10.28 3.98
C LEU A 57 12.48 -11.12 2.98
N GLY A 58 13.14 -12.18 3.43
CA GLY A 58 13.91 -13.08 2.56
C GLY A 58 15.27 -12.54 2.16
N GLY A 59 15.78 -11.53 2.87
CA GLY A 59 17.18 -11.08 2.81
C GLY A 59 18.10 -11.94 3.68
N VAL A 60 19.32 -11.44 3.87
CA VAL A 60 20.38 -12.07 4.67
C VAL A 60 20.94 -11.07 5.68
N ASP A 61 21.58 -11.56 6.73
CA ASP A 61 22.29 -10.72 7.70
C ASP A 61 23.57 -11.42 8.19
N PRO A 62 24.62 -11.38 7.37
CA PRO A 62 25.86 -12.12 7.65
C PRO A 62 26.67 -11.53 8.81
N TYR A 63 26.47 -10.25 9.16
CA TYR A 63 27.32 -9.52 10.09
C TYR A 63 26.74 -9.43 11.50
N ALA A 64 25.43 -9.18 11.64
CA ALA A 64 24.82 -9.09 12.96
C ALA A 64 24.25 -10.42 13.43
N HIS A 65 23.75 -11.26 12.52
CA HIS A 65 23.07 -12.53 12.86
C HIS A 65 23.70 -13.78 12.23
N SER A 66 24.80 -13.65 11.49
CA SER A 66 25.47 -14.76 10.80
C SER A 66 24.54 -15.57 9.88
N VAL A 67 23.55 -14.91 9.28
CA VAL A 67 22.64 -15.48 8.27
C VAL A 67 23.23 -15.18 6.90
N TYR A 68 23.89 -16.16 6.28
CA TYR A 68 24.61 -15.99 5.02
C TYR A 68 23.80 -16.36 3.77
N GLU A 69 22.72 -17.11 3.95
CA GLU A 69 21.87 -17.61 2.87
C GLU A 69 20.42 -17.23 3.12
N THR A 70 19.68 -17.01 2.03
CA THR A 70 18.24 -16.76 2.13
C THR A 70 17.53 -18.05 2.51
N ALA A 71 16.45 -17.92 3.30
CA ALA A 71 15.63 -19.08 3.64
C ALA A 71 15.03 -19.69 2.35
N PRO A 72 14.99 -21.03 2.24
CA PRO A 72 14.43 -21.70 1.05
C PRO A 72 12.91 -21.53 0.93
N VAL A 73 12.26 -21.05 1.99
CA VAL A 73 10.82 -20.79 2.07
C VAL A 73 10.57 -19.45 2.76
N THR A 74 9.46 -18.81 2.40
CA THR A 74 8.98 -17.60 3.07
C THR A 74 8.62 -17.91 4.53
N GLY A 75 9.22 -17.18 5.47
CA GLY A 75 8.96 -17.37 6.90
C GLY A 75 7.56 -16.92 7.32
N ALA A 76 7.04 -17.48 8.42
CA ALA A 76 5.72 -17.13 8.95
C ALA A 76 5.58 -15.65 9.35
N ALA A 77 6.70 -14.97 9.63
CA ALA A 77 6.73 -13.54 9.96
C ALA A 77 6.75 -12.63 8.71
N ALA A 78 6.94 -13.15 7.50
CA ALA A 78 7.03 -12.32 6.30
C ALA A 78 5.75 -11.48 6.05
N PRO A 79 4.53 -12.03 6.16
CA PRO A 79 3.31 -11.26 5.90
C PRO A 79 3.16 -10.06 6.86
N ILE A 80 3.37 -10.27 8.17
CA ILE A 80 3.27 -9.19 9.15
C ILE A 80 4.35 -8.12 8.93
N THR A 81 5.55 -8.51 8.52
CA THR A 81 6.61 -7.57 8.17
C THR A 81 6.26 -6.74 6.93
N VAL A 82 5.70 -7.38 5.89
CA VAL A 82 5.22 -6.69 4.68
C VAL A 82 4.16 -5.67 5.06
N GLU A 83 3.13 -6.09 5.81
CA GLU A 83 2.05 -5.21 6.23
C GLU A 83 2.54 -4.02 7.06
N ARG A 84 3.49 -4.23 7.99
CA ARG A 84 4.12 -3.13 8.75
C ARG A 84 4.83 -2.14 7.84
N THR A 85 5.59 -2.64 6.87
CA THR A 85 6.36 -1.81 5.92
C THR A 85 5.41 -1.00 5.03
N VAL A 86 4.41 -1.66 4.46
CA VAL A 86 3.38 -1.04 3.63
C VAL A 86 2.57 -0.01 4.42
N LEU A 87 2.11 -0.35 5.63
CA LEU A 87 1.32 0.54 6.46
C LEU A 87 2.11 1.80 6.83
N SER A 88 3.41 1.66 7.15
CA SER A 88 4.29 2.79 7.42
C SER A 88 4.39 3.73 6.22
N ALA A 89 4.62 3.18 5.02
CA ALA A 89 4.74 3.96 3.78
C ALA A 89 3.41 4.64 3.42
N CYS A 90 2.30 3.91 3.49
CA CYS A 90 0.96 4.45 3.30
C CYS A 90 0.68 5.62 4.24
N ASN A 91 0.99 5.47 5.53
CA ASN A 91 0.80 6.53 6.51
C ASN A 91 1.64 7.78 6.19
N ALA A 92 2.90 7.60 5.76
CA ALA A 92 3.76 8.71 5.36
C ALA A 92 3.17 9.47 4.17
N ARG A 93 2.67 8.77 3.13
CA ARG A 93 2.03 9.40 1.97
C ARG A 93 0.73 10.10 2.32
N ILE A 94 -0.13 9.44 3.10
CA ILE A 94 -1.42 10.00 3.54
C ILE A 94 -1.19 11.28 4.34
N ALA A 95 -0.23 11.29 5.26
CA ALA A 95 0.12 12.48 6.02
C ALA A 95 0.57 13.64 5.10
N GLN A 96 1.37 13.36 4.07
CA GLN A 96 1.77 14.40 3.10
C GLN A 96 0.58 14.90 2.26
N ASP A 97 -0.31 14.01 1.81
CA ASP A 97 -1.50 14.40 1.03
C ASP A 97 -2.47 15.25 1.85
N ILE A 98 -2.70 14.90 3.12
CA ILE A 98 -3.59 15.65 4.01
C ILE A 98 -3.00 17.02 4.37
N ASN A 99 -1.69 17.07 4.67
CA ASN A 99 -1.04 18.32 5.10
C ASN A 99 -0.78 19.30 3.94
N ALA A 100 -0.71 18.80 2.70
CA ALA A 100 -0.45 19.60 1.51
C ALA A 100 -1.41 19.24 0.36
N PRO A 101 -2.72 19.49 0.50
CA PRO A 101 -3.75 19.00 -0.42
C PRO A 101 -3.59 19.55 -1.85
N ALA A 102 -3.06 20.76 -2.00
CA ALA A 102 -2.80 21.36 -3.32
C ALA A 102 -1.75 20.59 -4.14
N THR A 103 -0.84 19.88 -3.46
CA THR A 103 0.23 19.07 -4.05
C THR A 103 0.07 17.59 -3.72
N ALA A 104 -1.13 17.17 -3.28
CA ALA A 104 -1.41 15.78 -2.98
C ALA A 104 -1.26 14.91 -4.24
N VAL A 105 -0.76 13.69 -4.05
CA VAL A 105 -0.36 12.78 -5.12
C VAL A 105 -1.36 11.65 -5.29
N VAL A 106 -1.81 11.04 -4.19
CA VAL A 106 -2.68 9.86 -4.23
C VAL A 106 -4.13 10.26 -3.93
N PHE A 107 -4.35 10.93 -2.81
CA PHE A 107 -5.69 11.32 -2.32
C PHE A 107 -6.06 12.76 -2.66
N LYS A 108 -5.57 13.24 -3.80
CA LYS A 108 -5.87 14.59 -4.30
C LYS A 108 -7.39 14.76 -4.49
N ASP A 109 -7.89 15.91 -4.07
CA ASP A 109 -9.30 16.31 -4.19
C ASP A 109 -10.30 15.42 -3.43
N VAL A 110 -9.83 14.44 -2.64
CA VAL A 110 -10.70 13.65 -1.75
C VAL A 110 -11.14 14.52 -0.58
N ALA A 111 -12.38 14.99 -0.65
CA ALA A 111 -12.96 15.88 0.34
C ALA A 111 -13.36 15.12 1.62
N LEU A 112 -12.98 15.69 2.76
CA LEU A 112 -13.40 15.24 4.09
C LEU A 112 -14.33 16.27 4.72
N THR A 113 -15.39 15.82 5.39
CA THR A 113 -16.30 16.67 6.18
C THR A 113 -16.49 16.02 7.54
N ASN A 114 -16.11 16.69 8.63
CA ASN A 114 -16.13 16.11 9.99
C ASN A 114 -15.37 14.78 10.08
N GLY A 115 -14.20 14.69 9.42
CA GLY A 115 -13.33 13.51 9.47
C GLY A 115 -13.77 12.32 8.60
N LYS A 116 -14.94 12.36 7.95
CA LYS A 116 -15.42 11.34 7.02
C LYS A 116 -15.34 11.78 5.56
N LEU A 117 -15.38 10.83 4.62
CA LEU A 117 -15.53 11.14 3.21
C LEU A 117 -16.83 11.93 2.99
N THR A 118 -16.76 13.02 2.22
CA THR A 118 -17.97 13.77 1.85
C THR A 118 -18.90 12.92 0.99
N ASP A 119 -18.33 12.18 0.03
CA ASP A 119 -19.04 11.23 -0.83
C ASP A 119 -18.09 10.09 -1.26
N PRO A 120 -18.28 8.86 -0.75
CA PRO A 120 -17.51 7.69 -1.15
C PRO A 120 -17.63 7.33 -2.65
N ALA A 121 -18.71 7.75 -3.32
CA ALA A 121 -18.93 7.50 -4.75
C ALA A 121 -18.41 8.66 -5.64
N SER A 122 -17.75 9.65 -5.07
CA SER A 122 -17.30 10.83 -5.80
C SER A 122 -16.23 10.49 -6.86
N PRO A 123 -16.14 11.26 -7.96
CA PRO A 123 -15.08 11.10 -8.96
C PRO A 123 -13.67 11.21 -8.38
N ALA A 124 -13.48 12.00 -7.32
CA ALA A 124 -12.20 12.14 -6.63
C ALA A 124 -11.78 10.83 -5.94
N VAL A 125 -12.70 10.16 -5.23
CA VAL A 125 -12.44 8.85 -4.63
C VAL A 125 -12.14 7.80 -5.71
N ALA A 126 -12.91 7.77 -6.81
CA ALA A 126 -12.64 6.86 -7.93
C ALA A 126 -11.25 7.09 -8.56
N THR A 127 -10.83 8.36 -8.66
CA THR A 127 -9.49 8.74 -9.16
C THR A 127 -8.39 8.30 -8.21
N ALA A 128 -8.57 8.51 -6.89
CA ALA A 128 -7.61 8.08 -5.88
C ALA A 128 -7.42 6.55 -5.86
N LEU A 129 -8.52 5.79 -5.92
CA LEU A 129 -8.47 4.32 -5.99
C LEU A 129 -7.80 3.83 -7.28
N SER A 130 -8.12 4.45 -8.42
CA SER A 130 -7.46 4.11 -9.68
C SER A 130 -5.97 4.47 -9.65
N SER A 131 -5.58 5.57 -9.00
CA SER A 131 -4.19 5.96 -8.78
C SER A 131 -3.44 4.93 -7.93
N LEU A 132 -4.00 4.53 -6.78
CA LEU A 132 -3.43 3.48 -5.92
C LEU A 132 -3.18 2.18 -6.69
N VAL A 133 -4.20 1.69 -7.40
CA VAL A 133 -4.11 0.43 -8.14
C VAL A 133 -3.12 0.51 -9.30
N ARG A 134 -3.12 1.60 -10.08
CA ARG A 134 -2.12 1.78 -11.15
C ARG A 134 -0.71 1.84 -10.61
N ARG A 135 -0.50 2.49 -9.46
CA ARG A 135 0.81 2.60 -8.80
C ARG A 135 1.31 1.25 -8.26
N ALA A 136 0.41 0.41 -7.75
CA ALA A 136 0.78 -0.88 -7.17
C ALA A 136 0.83 -2.04 -8.19
N TRP A 137 -0.16 -2.09 -9.09
CA TRP A 137 -0.42 -3.25 -9.97
C TRP A 137 -0.17 -2.94 -11.45
N LEU A 138 0.12 -1.68 -11.81
CA LEU A 138 0.39 -1.24 -13.19
C LEU A 138 -0.78 -1.52 -14.16
N ARG A 139 -2.00 -1.57 -13.65
CA ARG A 139 -3.25 -1.70 -14.41
C ARG A 139 -4.37 -0.86 -13.82
N ASP A 140 -5.49 -0.81 -14.50
CA ASP A 140 -6.72 -0.27 -13.92
C ASP A 140 -7.36 -1.26 -12.95
N PRO A 141 -8.03 -0.79 -11.89
CA PRO A 141 -8.87 -1.68 -11.10
C PRO A 141 -9.99 -2.26 -11.96
N THR A 142 -10.53 -3.41 -11.57
CA THR A 142 -11.82 -3.90 -12.03
C THR A 142 -12.96 -3.17 -11.32
N GLN A 143 -14.19 -3.28 -11.82
CA GLN A 143 -15.36 -2.71 -11.14
C GLN A 143 -15.50 -3.24 -9.71
N ASP A 144 -15.40 -4.56 -9.52
CA ASP A 144 -15.53 -5.21 -8.21
C ASP A 144 -14.46 -4.76 -7.21
N GLU A 145 -13.22 -4.57 -7.65
CA GLU A 145 -12.13 -4.06 -6.81
C GLU A 145 -12.43 -2.63 -6.32
N ARG A 146 -12.93 -1.77 -7.22
CA ARG A 146 -13.34 -0.40 -6.85
C ARG A 146 -14.52 -0.42 -5.90
N ASP A 147 -15.56 -1.19 -6.20
CA ASP A 147 -16.77 -1.23 -5.38
C ASP A 147 -16.46 -1.77 -3.98
N THR A 148 -15.56 -2.75 -3.87
CA THR A 148 -15.06 -3.25 -2.59
C THR A 148 -14.33 -2.17 -1.80
N LEU A 149 -13.41 -1.42 -2.44
CA LEU A 149 -12.67 -0.35 -1.78
C LEU A 149 -13.54 0.87 -1.43
N VAL A 150 -14.63 1.11 -2.16
CA VAL A 150 -15.64 2.12 -1.80
C VAL A 150 -16.48 1.64 -0.63
N GLN A 151 -16.91 0.37 -0.63
CA GLN A 151 -17.67 -0.22 0.47
C GLN A 151 -16.86 -0.19 1.77
N LEU A 152 -15.55 -0.41 1.70
CA LEU A 152 -14.63 -0.31 2.84
C LEU A 152 -14.75 1.02 3.59
N ALA A 153 -15.11 2.13 2.94
CA ALA A 153 -15.33 3.41 3.63
C ALA A 153 -16.49 3.32 4.63
N ARG A 154 -17.58 2.64 4.25
CA ARG A 154 -18.73 2.43 5.14
C ARG A 154 -18.38 1.48 6.28
N ASP A 155 -17.61 0.44 5.99
CA ASP A 155 -17.19 -0.54 6.98
C ASP A 155 -16.27 0.10 8.03
N VAL A 156 -15.34 0.95 7.60
CA VAL A 156 -14.48 1.75 8.48
C VAL A 156 -15.30 2.73 9.32
N GLU A 157 -16.26 3.45 8.72
CA GLU A 157 -17.16 4.33 9.47
C GLU A 157 -17.95 3.58 10.56
N ALA A 158 -18.41 2.36 10.27
CA ALA A 158 -19.14 1.53 11.21
C ALA A 158 -18.31 1.08 12.43
N THR A 159 -16.97 1.16 12.37
CA THR A 159 -16.10 0.88 13.53
C THR A 159 -16.15 1.96 14.62
N GLY A 160 -16.69 3.15 14.31
CA GLY A 160 -16.73 4.27 15.25
C GLY A 160 -15.39 5.00 15.43
N THR A 161 -14.43 4.80 14.52
CA THR A 161 -13.15 5.52 14.56
C THR A 161 -13.35 7.05 14.47
N PRO A 162 -12.58 7.88 15.19
CA PRO A 162 -12.74 9.34 15.17
C PRO A 162 -12.48 10.01 13.82
N ASN A 163 -11.65 9.40 12.96
CA ASN A 163 -11.25 9.95 11.65
C ASN A 163 -11.46 8.91 10.54
N PRO A 164 -12.71 8.55 10.21
CA PRO A 164 -12.99 7.43 9.31
C PRO A 164 -12.48 7.64 7.88
N GLY A 165 -12.41 8.87 7.39
CA GLY A 165 -11.83 9.18 6.08
C GLY A 165 -10.34 8.86 6.02
N VAL A 166 -9.57 9.23 7.05
CA VAL A 166 -8.15 8.90 7.14
C VAL A 166 -7.96 7.39 7.31
N ALA A 167 -8.75 6.77 8.18
CA ALA A 167 -8.70 5.32 8.39
C ALA A 167 -9.03 4.53 7.11
N TRP A 168 -9.96 5.02 6.29
CA TRP A 168 -10.24 4.45 4.97
C TRP A 168 -9.04 4.61 4.02
N MET A 169 -8.42 5.79 3.94
CA MET A 169 -7.21 5.99 3.11
C MET A 169 -6.11 4.99 3.50
N GLN A 170 -5.91 4.78 4.81
CA GLN A 170 -4.94 3.82 5.34
C GLN A 170 -5.29 2.39 4.96
N ALA A 171 -6.54 1.98 5.17
CA ALA A 171 -6.99 0.62 4.88
C ALA A 171 -6.96 0.31 3.38
N ALA A 172 -7.40 1.25 2.53
CA ALA A 172 -7.36 1.10 1.08
C ALA A 172 -5.92 1.02 0.54
N CYS A 173 -5.03 1.89 1.02
CA CYS A 173 -3.61 1.84 0.63
C CYS A 173 -2.94 0.54 1.10
N LEU A 174 -3.17 0.14 2.35
CA LEU A 174 -2.66 -1.11 2.89
C LEU A 174 -3.13 -2.30 2.06
N ALA A 175 -4.44 -2.44 1.84
CA ALA A 175 -5.02 -3.57 1.11
C ALA A 175 -4.45 -3.69 -0.32
N VAL A 176 -4.24 -2.57 -1.01
CA VAL A 176 -3.68 -2.57 -2.37
C VAL A 176 -2.20 -2.95 -2.36
N PHE A 177 -1.39 -2.32 -1.50
CA PHE A 177 0.07 -2.52 -1.51
C PHE A 177 0.57 -3.76 -0.75
N SER A 178 -0.25 -4.37 0.11
CA SER A 178 0.06 -5.68 0.74
C SER A 178 -0.56 -6.88 -0.01
N SER A 179 -1.34 -6.63 -1.07
CA SER A 179 -1.91 -7.69 -1.91
C SER A 179 -0.85 -8.49 -2.64
N ALA A 180 -1.14 -9.76 -2.94
CA ALA A 180 -0.21 -10.62 -3.66
C ALA A 180 0.28 -10.02 -5.00
N GLU A 181 -0.57 -9.30 -5.72
CA GLU A 181 -0.20 -8.63 -6.97
C GLU A 181 0.84 -7.52 -6.78
N ALA A 182 0.86 -6.88 -5.60
CA ALA A 182 1.86 -5.87 -5.26
C ALA A 182 3.16 -6.46 -4.67
N VAL A 183 3.09 -7.55 -3.90
CA VAL A 183 4.27 -8.10 -3.20
C VAL A 183 5.07 -9.11 -4.04
N PHE A 184 4.46 -9.67 -5.08
CA PHE A 184 5.12 -10.60 -6.01
C PHE A 184 5.38 -9.95 -7.37
N TYR A 185 6.34 -10.49 -8.13
CA TYR A 185 6.64 -10.12 -9.52
C TYR A 185 6.96 -11.35 -10.37
#